data_AF-K2CI46-F1
#
_entry.id   AF-K2CI46-F1
#
_cell.length_a   1.000
_cell.length_b   1.000
_cell.length_c   1.000
_cell.angle_alpha   90.00
_cell.angle_beta   90.00
_cell.angle_gamma   90.00
#
_symmetry.space_group_name_H-M   'P 1'
#
loop_
_entity.id
_entity.type
_entity.pdbx_description
1 polymer ?
#
loop_
_entity_poly.entity_id
_entity_poly.type
_entity_poly.pdbx_seq_one_letter_code
_entity_poly.pdbx_strand_id
1 'polypeptide(L)' 'MIERSEVHIMENWRHRESPLVSVVCITYNHERYIADAIESFLKQET' A
#
# COMPACT_ATOMS: atom_id res chain seq x y z
N MET A 1 12.00 -11.74 -3.47
CA MET A 1 11.14 -10.61 -3.87
C MET A 1 9.73 -11.16 -3.79
N ILE A 2 8.94 -10.75 -2.79
CA ILE A 2 7.58 -11.29 -2.65
C ILE A 2 6.73 -10.62 -3.72
N GLU A 3 6.17 -11.41 -4.61
CA GLU A 3 5.21 -10.93 -5.62
C GLU A 3 3.90 -10.61 -4.89
N ARG A 4 3.75 -9.36 -4.45
CA ARG A 4 2.54 -8.87 -3.80
C ARG A 4 1.61 -8.33 -4.87
N SER A 5 0.74 -9.20 -5.38
CA SER A 5 -0.35 -8.78 -6.26
C SER A 5 -1.39 -7.98 -5.47
N GLU A 6 -2.13 -7.11 -6.16
CA GLU A 6 -3.27 -6.38 -5.60
C GLU A 6 -4.25 -7.33 -4.90
N VAL A 7 -4.53 -8.48 -5.53
CA VAL A 7 -5.41 -9.53 -4.98
C VAL A 7 -4.93 -9.97 -3.59
N HIS A 8 -3.63 -10.25 -3.44
CA HIS A 8 -3.07 -10.69 -2.16
C HIS A 8 -3.11 -9.60 -1.07
N ILE A 9 -2.94 -8.34 -1.45
CA ILE A 9 -3.02 -7.21 -0.50
C ILE A 9 -4.47 -7.05 0.01
N MET A 10 -5.43 -7.11 -0.91
CA MET A 10 -6.84 -6.90 -0.60
C MET A 10 -7.51 -8.09 0.11
N GLU A 11 -6.89 -9.27 0.15
CA GLU A 11 -7.41 -10.46 0.84
C GLU A 11 -7.78 -10.19 2.31
N ASN A 12 -6.96 -9.39 2.99
CA ASN A 12 -7.08 -9.08 4.43
C ASN A 12 -7.93 -7.84 4.72
N TRP A 13 -8.41 -7.13 3.69
CA TRP A 13 -9.22 -5.94 3.89
C TRP A 13 -10.65 -6.31 4.25
N ARG A 14 -11.20 -5.68 5.30
CA ARG A 14 -12.57 -5.94 5.78
C ARG A 14 -13.62 -5.68 4.70
N HIS A 15 -13.39 -4.67 3.88
CA HIS A 15 -14.25 -4.29 2.76
C HIS A 15 -13.50 -4.54 1.46
N ARG A 16 -14.05 -5.38 0.59
CA ARG A 16 -13.51 -5.69 -0.74
C ARG A 16 -14.09 -4.78 -1.84
N GLU A 17 -14.72 -3.69 -1.42
CA GLU A 17 -15.22 -2.66 -2.33
C GLU A 17 -14.04 -1.95 -2.99
N SER A 18 -14.29 -1.32 -4.12
CA SER A 18 -13.27 -0.52 -4.80
C SER A 18 -12.72 0.56 -3.87
N PRO A 19 -11.40 0.81 -3.86
CA PRO A 19 -10.82 1.88 -3.05
C PRO A 19 -11.51 3.22 -3.31
N LEU A 20 -11.89 3.92 -2.24
CA LEU A 20 -12.61 5.20 -2.33
C LEU A 20 -11.70 6.36 -2.75
N VAL A 21 -10.38 6.22 -2.53
CA VAL A 21 -9.40 7.27 -2.75
C VAL A 21 -8.13 6.70 -3.36
N SER A 22 -7.42 7.56 -4.10
CA SER A 22 -6.07 7.30 -4.57
C SER A 22 -5.06 8.03 -3.71
N VAL A 23 -4.05 7.33 -3.21
CA VAL A 23 -2.95 7.92 -2.44
C VAL A 23 -1.74 8.13 -3.36
N VAL A 24 -1.25 9.37 -3.46
CA VAL A 24 -0.07 9.70 -4.26
C VAL A 24 1.09 10.05 -3.31
N CYS A 25 2.07 9.16 -3.21
CA CYS A 25 3.28 9.37 -2.39
C CYS A 25 4.36 10.09 -3.21
N ILE A 26 4.35 11.42 -3.20
CA ILE A 26 5.31 12.24 -3.92
C ILE A 26 6.59 12.38 -3.10
N THR A 27 7.73 12.01 -3.67
CA THR A 27 9.02 12.08 -2.98
C THR A 27 10.18 12.28 -3.96
N TYR A 28 11.34 12.75 -3.47
CA TYR A 28 12.56 12.93 -4.25
C TYR A 28 13.80 12.45 -3.48
N ASN A 29 14.58 11.55 -4.08
CA ASN A 29 15.83 11.01 -3.50
C ASN A 29 15.68 10.35 -2.10
N HIS A 30 14.51 9.76 -1.82
CA HIS A 30 14.23 9.03 -0.58
C HIS A 30 14.25 7.50 -0.78
N GLU A 31 15.19 6.98 -1.57
CA GLU A 31 15.29 5.53 -1.87
C GLU A 31 15.26 4.67 -0.61
N ARG A 32 15.86 5.17 0.49
CA ARG A 32 15.99 4.46 1.76
C ARG A 32 14.71 4.41 2.59
N TYR A 33 13.71 5.21 2.24
CA TYR A 33 12.49 5.40 3.05
C TYR A 33 11.21 5.12 2.28
N ILE A 34 11.23 5.18 0.94
CA ILE A 34 10.03 5.05 0.11
C ILE A 34 9.36 3.69 0.29
N ALA A 35 10.14 2.62 0.49
CA ALA A 35 9.60 1.30 0.78
C ALA A 35 8.80 1.29 2.10
N ASP A 36 9.39 1.77 3.19
CA ASP A 36 8.74 1.81 4.49
C ASP A 36 7.47 2.68 4.47
N ALA A 37 7.49 3.81 3.75
CA ALA A 37 6.33 4.67 3.57
C ALA A 37 5.18 3.94 2.86
N ILE A 38 5.45 3.31 1.71
CA ILE A 38 4.44 2.53 0.96
C ILE A 38 3.89 1.38 1.80
N GLU A 39 4.79 0.64 2.48
CA GLU A 39 4.41 -0.46 3.37
C GLU A 39 3.52 0.00 4.52
N SER A 40 3.72 1.21 5.04
CA SER A 40 2.89 1.77 6.11
C SER A 40 1.45 2.04 5.66
N PHE A 41 1.24 2.44 4.40
CA PHE A 41 -0.11 2.65 3.85
C PHE A 41 -0.86 1.32 3.71
N LEU A 42 -0.17 0.28 3.24
CA LEU A 42 -0.78 -1.02 2.96
C LEU A 42 -1.08 -1.84 4.22
N LYS A 43 -0.39 -1.59 5.34
CA LYS A 43 -0.54 -2.31 6.62
C LYS A 43 -1.65 -1.76 7.52
N GLN A 44 -2.28 -0.64 7.16
CA GLN A 44 -3.29 -0.03 8.03
C GLN A 44 -4.51 -0.95 8.19
N GLU A 45 -4.97 -1.10 9.43
CA GLU A 45 -6.24 -1.74 9.76
C GLU A 45 -7.27 -0.64 10.08
N THR A 46 -8.46 -0.72 9.48
CA THR A 46 -9.57 0.23 9.68
C THR A 46 -10.76 -0.41 10.38
#